data_AF-A0A3S0N904-F1
#
_entry.id   AF-A0A3S0N904-F1
#
_cell.length_a   1.000
_cell.length_b   1.000
_cell.length_c   1.000
_cell.angle_alpha   90.00
_cell.angle_beta   90.00
_cell.angle_gamma   90.00
#
_symmetry.space_group_name_H-M   'P 1'
#
loop_
_entity.id
_entity.type
_entity.pdbx_description
1 polymer ?
#
loop_
_entity_poly.entity_id
_entity_poly.type
_entity_poly.pdbx_seq_one_letter_code
_entity_poly.pdbx_strand_id
1 'polypeptide(L)'
;MGDQPEGGAEPGRKVNVFFQKNASSSLTLSVDSTNFAELDVEKENLKRLCKTTSFPHNGLFKGHPVIVSANWLEIITKMGVTKILSLEPNNQQRKKQIDLIKTTNLQLVSAIHPTALILPYAQIDDGVWINSGCIVGYKAEIRSGVFLNTGVNIDHHNVLQECCQVDPGVVTAGNVVLGECCHIHTGAVLINRIQIGANSIVGAGAVVLKDIQENCTAVGVPAKIIKENNIFNMNYTQPNPTQPNPTQRQCHDITSLYDGKVFSKIICFVGKDIFYSASVITVLLAKQKNVVAIVGETADLVWTEISAGLKNNIIPVIRKRRFWEDSEFNTLYFSNALGVNCGYDYIIPELVLSSLPIINIHPAALPLNRGCHHSFWGIIDKTPFGATLHWMTKELDQGPIISQITFCDDGFISAGEIQEKSNQLCIELLAEHIDSILDGESISKSQSLGTYHSKKEIIAASTLCSNKTVSVDYLFDLCRAVNNKKNGFIIEKDGRKFLIKIEKMVELL
;
A
#
# COMPACT_ATOMS: atom_id res chain seq x y z
N MET A 1 27.21 38.89 20.04
CA MET A 1 26.84 39.56 18.79
C MET A 1 27.54 38.80 17.66
N GLY A 2 26.89 38.11 16.75
CA GLY A 2 25.48 37.86 16.51
C GLY A 2 25.35 36.82 15.40
N ASP A 3 24.46 35.86 15.64
CA ASP A 3 23.49 35.32 14.68
C ASP A 3 23.93 34.58 13.40
N GLN A 4 23.57 33.29 13.36
CA GLN A 4 23.07 32.62 12.14
C GLN A 4 21.67 33.18 11.79
N PRO A 5 21.10 32.94 10.59
CA PRO A 5 20.44 31.65 10.33
C PRO A 5 20.58 31.06 8.90
N GLU A 6 20.40 29.73 8.84
CA GLU A 6 19.60 28.94 7.89
C GLU A 6 20.12 28.77 6.44
N GLY A 7 20.23 27.57 5.85
CA GLY A 7 19.40 26.37 6.04
C GLY A 7 18.36 26.27 4.92
N GLY A 8 18.80 26.18 3.67
CA GLY A 8 17.91 26.04 2.51
C GLY A 8 17.31 24.63 2.44
N ALA A 9 16.13 24.45 3.01
CA ALA A 9 15.30 23.26 2.86
C ALA A 9 14.86 23.08 1.40
N GLU A 10 14.83 21.84 0.92
CA GLU A 10 14.15 21.48 -0.33
C GLU A 10 12.66 21.83 -0.25
N PRO A 11 12.02 22.27 -1.36
CA PRO A 11 10.63 22.71 -1.35
C PRO A 11 9.68 21.55 -1.04
N GLY A 12 8.95 21.69 0.08
CA GLY A 12 7.92 20.77 0.53
C GLY A 12 6.84 20.53 -0.53
N ARG A 13 6.47 19.25 -0.68
CA ARG A 13 5.48 18.73 -1.63
C ARG A 13 4.05 19.18 -1.26
N LYS A 14 3.24 19.56 -2.26
CA LYS A 14 1.90 20.20 -2.13
C LYS A 14 0.71 19.25 -2.45
N VAL A 15 -0.23 19.06 -1.52
CA VAL A 15 -1.51 18.32 -1.62
C VAL A 15 -2.68 19.28 -1.36
N ASN A 16 -3.79 19.29 -2.10
CA ASN A 16 -4.80 20.37 -1.99
C ASN A 16 -6.01 20.04 -1.12
N VAL A 17 -6.39 20.98 -0.24
CA VAL A 17 -7.52 20.82 0.69
C VAL A 17 -8.38 22.07 0.93
N PHE A 18 -9.57 22.14 0.32
CA PHE A 18 -10.48 23.33 0.24
C PHE A 18 -11.31 23.57 1.50
N PHE A 19 -11.65 24.81 1.89
CA PHE A 19 -12.61 25.21 2.95
C PHE A 19 -13.85 26.00 2.37
N GLN A 20 -15.03 26.14 3.02
CA GLN A 20 -16.18 26.99 2.57
C GLN A 20 -17.04 27.56 3.72
N LYS A 21 -17.16 28.88 3.81
CA LYS A 21 -18.14 29.61 4.67
C LYS A 21 -19.25 30.26 3.88
N ASN A 22 -20.49 29.88 4.17
CA ASN A 22 -21.69 30.64 3.80
C ASN A 22 -22.23 31.42 5.01
N ALA A 23 -23.19 32.32 4.75
CA ALA A 23 -23.76 33.31 5.69
C ALA A 23 -24.27 32.75 7.05
N SER A 24 -24.32 31.42 7.19
CA SER A 24 -24.48 30.64 8.41
C SER A 24 -23.20 29.83 8.72
N SER A 25 -22.18 30.46 9.32
CA SER A 25 -21.14 29.83 10.18
C SER A 25 -20.58 28.41 9.85
N SER A 26 -20.29 28.03 8.60
CA SER A 26 -19.62 26.73 8.27
C SER A 26 -18.29 26.91 7.54
N LEU A 27 -17.43 25.89 7.43
CA LEU A 27 -16.14 25.89 6.71
C LEU A 27 -15.91 24.47 6.09
N THR A 28 -16.12 24.24 4.78
CA THR A 28 -15.97 22.93 4.06
C THR A 28 -14.55 22.49 3.66
N LEU A 29 -13.81 21.69 4.48
CA LEU A 29 -12.45 21.14 4.20
C LEU A 29 -12.42 20.07 3.06
N SER A 30 -11.36 19.83 2.26
CA SER A 30 -11.28 18.72 1.26
C SER A 30 -9.93 17.97 1.19
N VAL A 31 -9.66 16.93 1.99
CA VAL A 31 -8.27 16.41 2.12
C VAL A 31 -7.89 15.43 1.01
N ASP A 32 -6.83 15.71 0.24
CA ASP A 32 -6.21 14.76 -0.72
C ASP A 32 -5.04 14.02 -0.04
N SER A 33 -4.98 12.70 -0.16
CA SER A 33 -3.95 11.86 0.49
C SER A 33 -3.16 10.93 -0.44
N THR A 34 -3.07 11.24 -1.75
CA THR A 34 -2.19 10.49 -2.69
C THR A 34 -1.06 11.30 -3.34
N ASN A 35 -0.12 10.58 -3.99
CA ASN A 35 1.22 10.95 -4.42
C ASN A 35 1.35 12.27 -5.22
N PHE A 36 2.38 13.04 -4.88
CA PHE A 36 2.55 14.45 -5.22
C PHE A 36 3.27 14.68 -6.55
N ALA A 37 2.53 14.82 -7.64
CA ALA A 37 2.96 15.69 -8.74
C ALA A 37 2.36 17.08 -8.51
N GLU A 38 3.08 18.16 -8.84
CA GLU A 38 2.41 19.46 -9.02
C GLU A 38 1.22 19.22 -9.96
N LEU A 39 0.02 19.53 -9.48
CA LEU A 39 -1.19 19.55 -10.28
C LEU A 39 -0.98 20.66 -11.32
N ASP A 40 -0.37 20.28 -12.44
CA ASP A 40 -0.19 21.11 -13.60
C ASP A 40 -1.60 21.30 -14.18
N VAL A 41 -2.28 22.34 -13.70
CA VAL A 41 -3.64 22.71 -14.10
C VAL A 41 -3.73 22.89 -15.63
N GLU A 42 -2.61 23.18 -16.30
CA GLU A 42 -2.52 23.26 -17.76
C GLU A 42 -2.34 21.87 -18.43
N LYS A 43 -1.73 20.88 -17.78
CA LYS A 43 -1.73 19.47 -18.22
C LYS A 43 -3.03 18.73 -17.92
N GLU A 44 -3.65 18.97 -16.78
CA GLU A 44 -4.97 18.43 -16.42
C GLU A 44 -6.13 19.14 -17.13
N ASN A 45 -5.83 20.24 -17.83
CA ASN A 45 -6.54 20.59 -19.06
C ASN A 45 -6.19 19.57 -20.17
N LEU A 46 -6.57 18.31 -19.93
CA LEU A 46 -7.25 17.51 -20.95
C LEU A 46 -8.08 18.46 -21.81
N LYS A 47 -8.12 18.27 -23.13
CA LYS A 47 -8.98 19.03 -24.06
C LYS A 47 -10.46 18.91 -23.65
N ARG A 48 -10.86 19.56 -22.57
CA ARG A 48 -12.20 19.56 -22.02
C ARG A 48 -12.96 20.53 -22.89
N LEU A 49 -13.90 20.00 -23.67
CA LEU A 49 -14.81 20.81 -24.44
C LEU A 49 -15.62 21.76 -23.53
N CYS A 50 -15.84 21.35 -22.27
CA CYS A 50 -16.46 22.18 -21.25
C CYS A 50 -15.51 23.31 -20.82
N LYS A 51 -15.81 24.54 -21.28
CA LYS A 51 -15.03 25.75 -20.99
C LYS A 51 -15.34 26.37 -19.63
N THR A 52 -16.38 25.88 -18.94
CA THR A 52 -16.82 26.39 -17.65
C THR A 52 -16.30 25.48 -16.55
N THR A 53 -15.13 25.82 -16.03
CA THR A 53 -14.55 25.16 -14.85
C THR A 53 -14.10 26.24 -13.87
N SER A 54 -14.11 25.90 -12.59
CA SER A 54 -13.48 26.72 -11.55
C SER A 54 -12.33 25.91 -11.01
N PHE A 55 -11.15 26.53 -10.92
CA PHE A 55 -9.99 25.94 -10.29
C PHE A 55 -9.50 26.84 -9.15
N PRO A 56 -8.76 26.27 -8.20
CA PRO A 56 -8.11 27.07 -7.19
C PRO A 56 -7.08 28.01 -7.84
N HIS A 57 -6.98 29.24 -7.35
CA HIS A 57 -6.01 30.23 -7.80
C HIS A 57 -5.47 31.00 -6.59
N ASN A 58 -4.15 31.19 -6.51
CA ASN A 58 -3.46 31.86 -5.39
C ASN A 58 -3.83 31.31 -3.99
N GLY A 59 -3.93 29.98 -3.85
CA GLY A 59 -4.28 29.34 -2.57
C GLY A 59 -5.74 29.53 -2.15
N LEU A 60 -6.60 29.99 -3.07
CA LEU A 60 -8.03 30.17 -2.84
C LEU A 60 -8.86 29.38 -3.85
N PHE A 61 -9.98 28.79 -3.44
CA PHE A 61 -11.00 28.26 -4.34
C PHE A 61 -12.35 28.92 -4.03
N LYS A 62 -12.96 29.56 -5.04
CA LYS A 62 -14.20 30.36 -4.86
C LYS A 62 -14.12 31.34 -3.66
N GLY A 63 -12.94 31.93 -3.43
CA GLY A 63 -12.71 32.89 -2.34
C GLY A 63 -12.36 32.27 -0.97
N HIS A 64 -12.15 30.95 -0.88
CA HIS A 64 -11.84 30.28 0.37
C HIS A 64 -10.44 29.64 0.41
N PRO A 65 -9.76 29.60 1.58
CA PRO A 65 -8.42 29.03 1.73
C PRO A 65 -8.34 27.57 1.33
N VAL A 66 -7.22 27.22 0.72
CA VAL A 66 -6.80 25.85 0.41
C VAL A 66 -5.61 25.51 1.28
N ILE A 67 -5.76 24.50 2.14
CA ILE A 67 -4.70 23.98 3.00
C ILE A 67 -3.99 22.85 2.29
N VAL A 68 -2.68 22.78 2.48
CA VAL A 68 -1.85 21.83 1.75
C VAL A 68 -0.85 21.20 2.68
N SER A 69 -1.24 20.12 3.38
CA SER A 69 -0.39 19.54 4.41
C SER A 69 -0.75 18.10 4.78
N ALA A 70 0.28 17.28 4.99
CA ALA A 70 0.15 15.98 5.66
C ALA A 70 -0.34 16.12 7.11
N ASN A 71 -0.07 17.28 7.75
CA ASN A 71 -0.52 17.61 9.10
C ASN A 71 -1.82 18.43 9.09
N TRP A 72 -2.67 18.25 8.06
CA TRP A 72 -3.92 19.00 7.92
C TRP A 72 -4.74 19.00 9.21
N LEU A 73 -4.80 17.87 9.92
CA LEU A 73 -5.58 17.71 11.15
C LEU A 73 -5.16 18.70 12.25
N GLU A 74 -3.85 18.90 12.44
CA GLU A 74 -3.31 19.86 13.41
C GLU A 74 -3.63 21.29 12.98
N ILE A 75 -3.48 21.59 11.68
CA ILE A 75 -3.72 22.93 11.13
C ILE A 75 -5.18 23.32 11.31
N ILE A 76 -6.12 22.45 10.93
CA ILE A 76 -7.55 22.76 11.04
C ILE A 76 -7.99 22.89 12.50
N THR A 77 -7.38 22.11 13.38
CA THR A 77 -7.64 22.21 14.82
C THR A 77 -7.18 23.56 15.36
N LYS A 78 -5.98 24.02 14.98
CA LYS A 78 -5.48 25.36 15.32
C LYS A 78 -6.33 26.49 14.73
N MET A 79 -6.93 26.26 13.56
CA MET A 79 -7.87 27.20 12.94
C MET A 79 -9.26 27.20 13.61
N GLY A 80 -9.49 26.35 14.61
CA GLY A 80 -10.76 26.27 15.33
C GLY A 80 -11.87 25.55 14.56
N VAL A 81 -11.51 24.70 13.59
CA VAL A 81 -12.47 23.92 12.82
C VAL A 81 -12.93 22.73 13.66
N THR A 82 -14.24 22.53 13.73
CA THR A 82 -14.86 21.49 14.56
C THR A 82 -15.71 20.50 13.76
N LYS A 83 -15.98 20.79 12.48
CA LYS A 83 -16.85 20.00 11.60
C LYS A 83 -16.13 19.68 10.29
N ILE A 84 -16.23 18.45 9.82
CA ILE A 84 -15.50 17.96 8.65
C ILE A 84 -16.31 16.97 7.83
N LEU A 85 -16.20 17.04 6.51
CA LEU A 85 -16.68 16.04 5.56
C LEU A 85 -15.48 15.56 4.74
N SER A 86 -15.22 14.26 4.71
CA SER A 86 -14.20 13.69 3.83
C SER A 86 -14.77 13.50 2.42
N LEU A 87 -14.08 14.03 1.42
CA LEU A 87 -14.41 13.93 -0.01
C LEU A 87 -13.34 13.16 -0.80
N GLU A 88 -12.49 12.40 -0.11
CA GLU A 88 -11.44 11.59 -0.72
C GLU A 88 -12.05 10.55 -1.67
N PRO A 89 -11.74 10.61 -2.99
CA PRO A 89 -12.35 9.73 -3.98
C PRO A 89 -11.89 8.26 -3.84
N ASN A 90 -10.74 7.99 -3.23
CA ASN A 90 -10.33 6.63 -2.96
C ASN A 90 -11.02 6.08 -1.70
N ASN A 91 -11.85 5.04 -1.84
CA ASN A 91 -12.62 4.44 -0.74
C ASN A 91 -11.77 4.09 0.50
N GLN A 92 -10.59 3.49 0.29
CA GLN A 92 -9.72 3.06 1.39
C GLN A 92 -9.04 4.23 2.09
N GLN A 93 -8.60 5.24 1.34
CA GLN A 93 -8.03 6.45 1.92
C GLN A 93 -9.08 7.27 2.68
N ARG A 94 -10.29 7.39 2.12
CA ARG A 94 -11.43 7.99 2.80
C ARG A 94 -11.74 7.28 4.11
N LYS A 95 -11.68 5.95 4.13
CA LYS A 95 -11.82 5.18 5.37
C LYS A 95 -10.73 5.54 6.38
N LYS A 96 -9.46 5.58 5.98
CA LYS A 96 -8.36 6.04 6.85
C LYS A 96 -8.57 7.45 7.40
N GLN A 97 -9.06 8.39 6.57
CA GLN A 97 -9.36 9.75 7.01
C GLN A 97 -10.51 9.78 8.03
N ILE A 98 -11.60 9.07 7.75
CA ILE A 98 -12.77 8.98 8.64
C ILE A 98 -12.39 8.33 9.97
N ASP A 99 -11.63 7.24 9.95
CA ASP A 99 -11.17 6.56 11.15
C ASP A 99 -10.25 7.46 11.98
N LEU A 100 -9.35 8.22 11.34
CA LEU A 100 -8.56 9.23 12.03
C LEU A 100 -9.43 10.33 12.66
N ILE A 101 -10.42 10.87 11.93
CA ILE A 101 -11.33 11.91 12.44
C ILE A 101 -12.07 11.42 13.69
N LYS A 102 -12.54 10.16 13.69
CA LYS A 102 -13.22 9.54 14.85
C LYS A 102 -12.36 9.47 16.11
N THR A 103 -11.02 9.51 15.99
CA THR A 103 -10.11 9.56 17.15
C THR A 103 -9.94 10.96 17.75
N THR A 104 -10.59 11.97 17.18
CA THR A 104 -10.48 13.38 17.59
C THR A 104 -11.81 13.93 18.10
N ASN A 105 -11.79 15.18 18.58
CA ASN A 105 -13.01 15.92 18.93
C ASN A 105 -13.73 16.56 17.72
N LEU A 106 -13.30 16.25 16.49
CA LEU A 106 -13.95 16.72 15.28
C LEU A 106 -15.24 15.96 15.03
N GLN A 107 -16.25 16.67 14.52
CA GLN A 107 -17.54 16.10 14.14
C GLN A 107 -17.57 15.84 12.63
N LEU A 108 -17.86 14.60 12.23
CA LEU A 108 -18.22 14.34 10.85
C LEU A 108 -19.54 15.04 10.52
N VAL A 109 -19.65 15.60 9.33
CA VAL A 109 -20.89 16.20 8.82
C VAL A 109 -21.22 15.63 7.45
N SER A 110 -22.50 15.59 7.14
CA SER A 110 -23.01 15.03 5.88
C SER A 110 -23.41 16.13 4.90
N ALA A 111 -23.25 15.86 3.60
CA ALA A 111 -23.75 16.70 2.52
C ALA A 111 -24.85 15.95 1.77
N ILE A 112 -26.10 16.32 2.01
CA ILE A 112 -27.28 15.71 1.40
C ILE A 112 -27.97 16.74 0.53
N HIS A 113 -28.07 16.46 -0.78
CA HIS A 113 -28.69 17.37 -1.72
C HIS A 113 -30.20 17.51 -1.41
N PRO A 114 -30.80 18.72 -1.49
CA PRO A 114 -32.21 18.94 -1.12
C PRO A 114 -33.24 18.13 -1.92
N THR A 115 -32.86 17.62 -3.10
CA THR A 115 -33.73 16.77 -3.92
C THR A 115 -33.60 15.28 -3.63
N ALA A 116 -32.70 14.88 -2.73
CA ALA A 116 -32.62 13.50 -2.27
C ALA A 116 -33.84 13.17 -1.40
N LEU A 117 -34.53 12.09 -1.71
CA LEU A 117 -35.68 11.62 -0.95
C LEU A 117 -35.22 10.56 0.05
N ILE A 118 -35.22 10.90 1.33
CA ILE A 118 -34.92 9.97 2.42
C ILE A 118 -36.25 9.48 3.02
N LEU A 119 -36.56 8.20 2.89
CA LEU A 119 -37.80 7.60 3.37
C LEU A 119 -37.78 7.37 4.89
N PRO A 120 -38.95 7.20 5.53
CA PRO A 120 -39.05 7.02 6.97
C PRO A 120 -38.19 5.87 7.51
N TYR A 121 -37.62 6.08 8.70
CA TYR A 121 -36.80 5.11 9.43
C TYR A 121 -35.50 4.69 8.76
N ALA A 122 -35.12 5.30 7.63
CA ALA A 122 -33.76 5.20 7.14
C ALA A 122 -32.79 5.75 8.19
N GLN A 123 -31.69 5.04 8.40
CA GLN A 123 -30.61 5.44 9.29
C GLN A 123 -29.45 5.93 8.43
N ILE A 124 -29.00 7.14 8.70
CA ILE A 124 -27.90 7.77 7.96
C ILE A 124 -26.92 8.26 9.01
N ASP A 125 -25.71 7.71 8.96
CA ASP A 125 -24.60 8.15 9.80
C ASP A 125 -24.05 9.51 9.33
N ASP A 126 -23.21 10.13 10.15
CA ASP A 126 -22.47 11.33 9.78
C ASP A 126 -21.37 11.03 8.74
N GLY A 127 -20.98 12.05 7.97
CA GLY A 127 -19.90 11.93 6.99
C GLY A 127 -20.33 11.32 5.65
N VAL A 128 -21.62 11.32 5.32
CA VAL A 128 -22.12 10.83 4.03
C VAL A 128 -22.22 11.94 2.99
N TRP A 129 -22.12 11.58 1.72
CA TRP A 129 -22.40 12.48 0.60
C TRP A 129 -23.50 11.88 -0.29
N ILE A 130 -24.66 12.53 -0.32
CA ILE A 130 -25.83 12.08 -1.09
C ILE A 130 -26.18 13.17 -2.10
N ASN A 131 -26.03 12.85 -3.38
CA ASN A 131 -26.18 13.79 -4.47
C ASN A 131 -27.66 13.93 -4.93
N SER A 132 -27.88 14.79 -5.91
CA SER A 132 -29.21 15.14 -6.40
C SER A 132 -30.00 13.94 -6.94
N GLY A 133 -31.30 13.90 -6.63
CA GLY A 133 -32.22 12.89 -7.15
C GLY A 133 -32.04 11.49 -6.58
N CYS A 134 -31.20 11.29 -5.56
CA CYS A 134 -31.09 10.01 -4.87
C CYS A 134 -32.38 9.67 -4.11
N ILE A 135 -32.68 8.38 -4.01
CA ILE A 135 -33.76 7.85 -3.16
C ILE A 135 -33.14 6.86 -2.17
N VAL A 136 -33.39 7.06 -0.88
CA VAL A 136 -32.96 6.15 0.20
C VAL A 136 -34.19 5.54 0.86
N GLY A 137 -34.31 4.22 0.70
CA GLY A 137 -35.45 3.38 1.03
C GLY A 137 -35.79 3.27 2.50
N TYR A 138 -37.01 2.78 2.79
CA TYR A 138 -37.46 2.48 4.14
C TYR A 138 -36.48 1.56 4.87
N LYS A 139 -36.05 1.96 6.08
CA LYS A 139 -35.10 1.21 6.91
C LYS A 139 -33.77 0.86 6.21
N ALA A 140 -33.36 1.64 5.21
CA ALA A 140 -31.99 1.55 4.72
C ALA A 140 -31.02 2.09 5.77
N GLU A 141 -29.84 1.48 5.89
CA GLU A 141 -28.78 1.86 6.80
C GLU A 141 -27.57 2.31 5.98
N ILE A 142 -27.27 3.60 6.02
CA ILE A 142 -26.19 4.23 5.27
C ILE A 142 -25.08 4.62 6.26
N ARG A 143 -23.96 3.89 6.22
CA ARG A 143 -22.86 4.10 7.16
C ARG A 143 -21.98 5.29 6.80
N SER A 144 -21.12 5.66 7.74
CA SER A 144 -20.19 6.78 7.61
C SER A 144 -19.32 6.69 6.34
N GLY A 145 -19.13 7.82 5.68
CA GLY A 145 -18.29 7.89 4.48
C GLY A 145 -18.94 7.37 3.21
N VAL A 146 -20.19 6.91 3.20
CA VAL A 146 -20.83 6.44 1.96
C VAL A 146 -21.11 7.60 0.99
N PHE A 147 -20.80 7.41 -0.29
CA PHE A 147 -21.16 8.31 -1.39
C PHE A 147 -22.25 7.72 -2.26
N LEU A 148 -23.36 8.44 -2.40
CA LEU A 148 -24.45 8.16 -3.34
C LEU A 148 -24.49 9.25 -4.40
N ASN A 149 -24.15 8.91 -5.64
CA ASN A 149 -24.06 9.87 -6.72
C ASN A 149 -25.44 10.09 -7.39
N THR A 150 -25.51 11.01 -8.37
CA THR A 150 -26.77 11.50 -8.92
C THR A 150 -27.72 10.38 -9.36
N GLY A 151 -28.95 10.43 -8.86
CA GLY A 151 -30.01 9.50 -9.25
C GLY A 151 -29.86 8.06 -8.75
N VAL A 152 -29.03 7.81 -7.73
CA VAL A 152 -28.92 6.48 -7.11
C VAL A 152 -30.22 6.12 -6.38
N ASN A 153 -30.71 4.90 -6.56
CA ASN A 153 -31.90 4.38 -5.90
C ASN A 153 -31.53 3.20 -4.98
N ILE A 154 -31.60 3.45 -3.67
CA ILE A 154 -31.45 2.46 -2.61
C ILE A 154 -32.84 2.07 -2.11
N ASP A 155 -33.27 0.84 -2.36
CA ASP A 155 -34.58 0.35 -1.91
C ASP A 155 -34.56 -0.06 -0.41
N HIS A 156 -35.62 -0.69 0.07
CA HIS A 156 -35.87 -0.91 1.48
C HIS A 156 -34.94 -1.95 2.14
N HIS A 157 -34.60 -1.75 3.41
CA HIS A 157 -33.79 -2.68 4.22
C HIS A 157 -32.38 -2.96 3.65
N ASN A 158 -31.82 -2.01 2.91
CA ASN A 158 -30.45 -2.13 2.40
C ASN A 158 -29.45 -1.66 3.46
N VAL A 159 -28.27 -2.27 3.48
CA VAL A 159 -27.18 -1.88 4.39
C VAL A 159 -25.96 -1.56 3.56
N LEU A 160 -25.54 -0.30 3.58
CA LEU A 160 -24.34 0.17 2.90
C LEU A 160 -23.29 0.46 3.95
N GLN A 161 -22.28 -0.41 4.04
CA GLN A 161 -21.19 -0.28 5.01
C GLN A 161 -20.26 0.88 4.69
N GLU A 162 -19.34 1.17 5.62
CA GLU A 162 -18.51 2.38 5.58
C GLU A 162 -17.79 2.56 4.24
N CYS A 163 -17.71 3.82 3.79
CA CYS A 163 -16.92 4.22 2.63
C CYS A 163 -17.27 3.51 1.31
N CYS A 164 -18.50 2.98 1.16
CA CYS A 164 -18.99 2.57 -0.15
C CYS A 164 -19.09 3.78 -1.09
N GLN A 165 -18.85 3.54 -2.39
CA GLN A 165 -19.15 4.49 -3.46
C GLN A 165 -20.16 3.88 -4.43
N VAL A 166 -21.25 4.61 -4.65
CA VAL A 166 -22.32 4.22 -5.55
C VAL A 166 -22.48 5.33 -6.61
N ASP A 167 -22.10 5.01 -7.83
CA ASP A 167 -22.03 5.93 -8.97
C ASP A 167 -23.42 6.21 -9.59
N PRO A 168 -23.54 7.19 -10.51
CA PRO A 168 -24.85 7.68 -10.95
C PRO A 168 -25.77 6.60 -11.51
N GLY A 169 -27.06 6.71 -11.19
CA GLY A 169 -28.11 5.86 -11.75
C GLY A 169 -28.04 4.38 -11.34
N VAL A 170 -27.25 4.00 -10.34
CA VAL A 170 -27.29 2.65 -9.77
C VAL A 170 -28.63 2.40 -9.07
N VAL A 171 -29.17 1.20 -9.25
CA VAL A 171 -30.43 0.77 -8.62
C VAL A 171 -30.20 -0.51 -7.83
N THR A 172 -30.61 -0.51 -6.57
CA THR A 172 -30.61 -1.71 -5.72
C THR A 172 -32.05 -2.07 -5.37
N ALA A 173 -32.42 -3.35 -5.45
CA ALA A 173 -33.65 -3.86 -4.86
C ALA A 173 -33.52 -3.99 -3.32
N GLY A 174 -34.59 -4.36 -2.63
CA GLY A 174 -34.57 -4.45 -1.17
C GLY A 174 -33.73 -5.60 -0.59
N ASN A 175 -33.25 -5.42 0.64
CA ASN A 175 -32.39 -6.35 1.39
C ASN A 175 -31.03 -6.61 0.73
N VAL A 176 -30.42 -5.60 0.11
CA VAL A 176 -29.05 -5.66 -0.42
C VAL A 176 -28.05 -5.17 0.62
N VAL A 177 -26.95 -5.90 0.79
CA VAL A 177 -25.84 -5.50 1.66
C VAL A 177 -24.62 -5.17 0.81
N LEU A 178 -24.08 -3.95 0.94
CA LEU A 178 -22.77 -3.58 0.39
C LEU A 178 -21.75 -3.58 1.52
N GLY A 179 -20.71 -4.40 1.41
CA GLY A 179 -19.58 -4.45 2.35
C GLY A 179 -18.73 -3.18 2.27
N GLU A 180 -17.82 -3.01 3.24
CA GLU A 180 -17.01 -1.79 3.35
C GLU A 180 -16.24 -1.51 2.06
N CYS A 181 -16.08 -0.24 1.72
CA CYS A 181 -15.27 0.22 0.59
C CYS A 181 -15.67 -0.35 -0.79
N CYS A 182 -16.89 -0.88 -0.96
CA CYS A 182 -17.38 -1.30 -2.28
C CYS A 182 -17.48 -0.13 -3.26
N HIS A 183 -17.31 -0.41 -4.56
CA HIS A 183 -17.57 0.56 -5.62
C HIS A 183 -18.56 -0.02 -6.63
N ILE A 184 -19.77 0.55 -6.67
CA ILE A 184 -20.80 0.17 -7.63
C ILE A 184 -20.86 1.23 -8.73
N HIS A 185 -20.40 0.88 -9.93
CA HIS A 185 -20.29 1.82 -11.04
C HIS A 185 -21.63 2.12 -11.73
N THR A 186 -21.60 3.23 -12.48
CA THR A 186 -22.74 3.88 -13.12
C THR A 186 -23.73 2.90 -13.75
N GLY A 187 -25.01 3.03 -13.39
CA GLY A 187 -26.10 2.28 -14.02
C GLY A 187 -26.15 0.78 -13.70
N ALA A 188 -25.37 0.28 -12.75
CA ALA A 188 -25.51 -1.12 -12.31
C ALA A 188 -26.85 -1.37 -11.58
N VAL A 189 -27.35 -2.60 -11.68
CA VAL A 189 -28.63 -3.04 -11.09
C VAL A 189 -28.41 -4.28 -10.22
N LEU A 190 -28.82 -4.24 -8.95
CA LEU A 190 -28.64 -5.32 -7.98
C LEU A 190 -30.00 -5.92 -7.59
N ILE A 191 -30.16 -7.24 -7.71
CA ILE A 191 -31.40 -7.95 -7.33
C ILE A 191 -31.55 -8.02 -5.79
N ASN A 192 -32.74 -8.41 -5.33
CA ASN A 192 -33.07 -8.42 -3.91
C ASN A 192 -32.27 -9.50 -3.15
N ARG A 193 -32.06 -9.28 -1.84
CA ARG A 193 -31.49 -10.29 -0.91
C ARG A 193 -30.12 -10.83 -1.34
N ILE A 194 -29.23 -9.95 -1.77
CA ILE A 194 -27.84 -10.31 -2.09
C ILE A 194 -26.85 -9.48 -1.28
N GLN A 195 -25.65 -10.02 -1.17
CA GLN A 195 -24.51 -9.36 -0.54
C GLN A 195 -23.39 -9.12 -1.55
N ILE A 196 -22.84 -7.91 -1.53
CA ILE A 196 -21.59 -7.55 -2.19
C ILE A 196 -20.52 -7.46 -1.09
N GLY A 197 -19.51 -8.31 -1.14
CA GLY A 197 -18.45 -8.33 -0.13
C GLY A 197 -17.55 -7.10 -0.16
N ALA A 198 -16.82 -6.84 0.92
CA ALA A 198 -16.00 -5.63 1.08
C ALA A 198 -14.94 -5.48 -0.03
N ASN A 199 -14.56 -4.24 -0.37
CA ASN A 199 -13.60 -3.88 -1.43
C ASN A 199 -13.94 -4.44 -2.83
N SER A 200 -15.19 -4.84 -3.06
CA SER A 200 -15.63 -5.33 -4.37
C SER A 200 -16.12 -4.22 -5.28
N ILE A 201 -15.94 -4.44 -6.58
CA ILE A 201 -16.30 -3.54 -7.66
C ILE A 201 -17.40 -4.19 -8.49
N VAL A 202 -18.47 -3.45 -8.75
CA VAL A 202 -19.49 -3.81 -9.73
C VAL A 202 -19.34 -2.86 -10.91
N GLY A 203 -19.07 -3.38 -12.09
CA GLY A 203 -18.84 -2.58 -13.30
C GLY A 203 -20.07 -1.84 -13.77
N ALA A 204 -19.85 -0.81 -14.60
CA ALA A 204 -20.93 0.01 -15.13
C ALA A 204 -21.93 -0.82 -15.94
N GLY A 205 -23.22 -0.57 -15.75
CA GLY A 205 -24.31 -1.27 -16.42
C GLY A 205 -24.45 -2.76 -16.08
N ALA A 206 -23.73 -3.27 -15.07
CA ALA A 206 -23.80 -4.68 -14.70
C ALA A 206 -25.13 -5.03 -14.01
N VAL A 207 -25.63 -6.25 -14.23
CA VAL A 207 -26.85 -6.77 -13.57
C VAL A 207 -26.49 -7.90 -12.62
N VAL A 208 -26.44 -7.60 -11.34
CA VAL A 208 -26.03 -8.55 -10.29
C VAL A 208 -27.22 -9.36 -9.83
N LEU A 209 -27.18 -10.67 -10.09
CA LEU A 209 -28.27 -11.60 -9.77
C LEU A 209 -27.96 -12.51 -8.57
N LYS A 210 -26.74 -12.45 -8.02
CA LYS A 210 -26.23 -13.33 -6.96
C LYS A 210 -25.21 -12.58 -6.12
N ASP A 211 -24.93 -13.10 -4.93
CA ASP A 211 -23.87 -12.59 -4.07
C ASP A 211 -22.54 -12.47 -4.82
N ILE A 212 -21.81 -11.40 -4.51
CA ILE A 212 -20.44 -11.17 -4.96
C ILE A 212 -19.56 -11.27 -3.72
N GLN A 213 -18.54 -12.13 -3.79
CA GLN A 213 -17.58 -12.29 -2.70
C GLN A 213 -16.81 -10.98 -2.47
N GLU A 214 -16.18 -10.87 -1.30
CA GLU A 214 -15.28 -9.77 -1.02
C GLU A 214 -14.11 -9.74 -1.98
N ASN A 215 -13.57 -8.54 -2.15
CA ASN A 215 -12.49 -8.21 -3.03
C ASN A 215 -12.67 -8.88 -4.40
N CYS A 216 -13.76 -8.57 -5.10
CA CYS A 216 -14.04 -9.09 -6.44
C CYS A 216 -14.50 -7.97 -7.37
N THR A 217 -14.24 -8.09 -8.66
CA THR A 217 -14.80 -7.25 -9.71
C THR A 217 -15.78 -8.06 -10.54
N ALA A 218 -17.04 -7.65 -10.59
CA ALA A 218 -18.09 -8.28 -11.39
C ALA A 218 -18.63 -7.33 -12.45
N VAL A 219 -18.76 -7.81 -13.69
CA VAL A 219 -19.23 -7.00 -14.82
C VAL A 219 -20.21 -7.76 -15.72
N GLY A 220 -20.99 -7.03 -16.52
CA GLY A 220 -21.85 -7.59 -17.56
C GLY A 220 -23.29 -7.89 -17.13
N VAL A 221 -24.05 -8.47 -18.07
CA VAL A 221 -25.48 -8.80 -17.90
C VAL A 221 -25.70 -10.26 -18.35
N PRO A 222 -25.90 -11.20 -17.41
CA PRO A 222 -25.76 -11.04 -15.96
C PRO A 222 -24.30 -10.80 -15.55
N ALA A 223 -24.11 -10.14 -14.40
CA ALA A 223 -22.80 -9.83 -13.86
C ALA A 223 -22.05 -11.13 -13.56
N LYS A 224 -20.81 -11.21 -14.04
CA LYS A 224 -19.89 -12.31 -13.76
C LYS A 224 -18.63 -11.74 -13.14
N ILE A 225 -18.11 -12.43 -12.14
CA ILE A 225 -16.80 -12.10 -11.56
C ILE A 225 -15.75 -12.31 -12.66
N ILE A 226 -15.02 -11.24 -12.97
CA ILE A 226 -13.94 -11.24 -13.98
C ILE A 226 -12.56 -11.07 -13.34
N LYS A 227 -12.53 -10.68 -12.06
CA LYS A 227 -11.32 -10.53 -11.27
C LYS A 227 -11.68 -10.78 -9.82
N GLU A 228 -11.02 -11.70 -9.16
CA GLU A 228 -10.96 -11.69 -7.71
C GLU A 228 -9.84 -10.69 -7.38
N ASN A 229 -10.18 -9.54 -6.79
CA ASN A 229 -9.24 -8.60 -6.15
C ASN A 229 -8.63 -9.24 -4.89
N ASN A 230 -8.14 -10.48 -4.98
CA ASN A 230 -7.81 -11.30 -3.85
C ASN A 230 -6.86 -10.62 -2.83
N ILE A 231 -7.32 -10.53 -1.57
CA ILE A 231 -6.51 -10.87 -0.41
C ILE A 231 -6.35 -12.41 -0.49
N PHE A 232 -5.34 -12.90 -1.20
CA PHE A 232 -5.31 -14.29 -1.70
C PHE A 232 -5.18 -15.35 -0.60
N ASN A 233 -6.05 -16.36 -0.70
CA ASN A 233 -5.68 -17.76 -0.48
C ASN A 233 -5.81 -18.53 -1.82
N MET A 234 -4.67 -19.06 -2.29
CA MET A 234 -4.47 -20.23 -3.19
C MET A 234 -5.00 -20.25 -4.65
N ASN A 235 -4.07 -20.28 -5.63
CA ASN A 235 -3.81 -21.36 -6.61
C ASN A 235 -3.28 -20.85 -7.96
N TYR A 236 -2.04 -21.23 -8.26
CA TYR A 236 -1.27 -20.78 -9.43
C TYR A 236 -1.63 -21.59 -10.68
N THR A 237 -2.00 -20.93 -11.78
CA THR A 237 -1.97 -21.51 -13.13
C THR A 237 -0.71 -21.01 -13.85
N GLN A 238 0.06 -21.94 -14.40
CA GLN A 238 1.37 -21.68 -15.03
C GLN A 238 1.24 -20.78 -16.26
N PRO A 239 2.16 -19.82 -16.49
CA PRO A 239 2.18 -19.00 -17.69
C PRO A 239 2.78 -19.71 -18.92
N ASN A 240 2.41 -19.20 -20.10
CA ASN A 240 2.81 -19.65 -21.46
C ASN A 240 4.33 -19.50 -21.74
N PRO A 241 4.92 -20.33 -22.63
CA PRO A 241 6.35 -20.69 -22.62
C PRO A 241 7.29 -19.79 -23.46
N THR A 242 7.14 -18.45 -23.46
CA THR A 242 8.03 -17.57 -24.25
C THR A 242 8.99 -16.70 -23.45
N GLN A 243 9.06 -16.88 -22.13
CA GLN A 243 10.02 -16.20 -21.27
C GLN A 243 10.94 -17.21 -20.57
N PRO A 244 12.17 -16.83 -20.18
CA PRO A 244 13.08 -17.74 -19.48
C PRO A 244 12.38 -18.29 -18.23
N ASN A 245 12.12 -19.60 -18.21
CA ASN A 245 11.39 -20.25 -17.13
C ASN A 245 12.04 -19.93 -15.77
N PRO A 246 11.31 -19.36 -14.80
CA PRO A 246 11.81 -19.21 -13.45
C PRO A 246 12.16 -20.58 -12.88
N THR A 247 13.28 -20.66 -12.15
CA THR A 247 13.75 -21.95 -11.61
C THR A 247 12.86 -22.35 -10.43
N GLN A 248 11.99 -23.34 -10.63
CA GLN A 248 11.13 -23.88 -9.58
C GLN A 248 11.97 -24.67 -8.54
N ARG A 249 11.75 -24.45 -7.24
CA ARG A 249 12.44 -25.18 -6.15
C ARG A 249 11.49 -25.54 -5.00
N GLN A 250 11.53 -26.79 -4.54
CA GLN A 250 10.78 -27.30 -3.38
C GLN A 250 11.33 -26.77 -2.04
N CYS A 251 10.45 -26.52 -1.08
CA CYS A 251 10.77 -26.12 0.29
C CYS A 251 10.59 -27.30 1.29
N HIS A 252 11.36 -27.32 2.37
CA HIS A 252 11.26 -28.32 3.44
C HIS A 252 10.47 -27.76 4.63
N ASP A 253 9.62 -28.58 5.28
CA ASP A 253 8.88 -28.18 6.48
C ASP A 253 9.78 -28.20 7.72
N ILE A 254 9.95 -27.04 8.34
CA ILE A 254 10.81 -26.81 9.51
C ILE A 254 10.12 -25.91 10.56
N THR A 255 8.80 -25.79 10.50
CA THR A 255 7.98 -24.94 11.38
C THR A 255 8.23 -25.22 12.87
N SER A 256 8.38 -26.50 13.23
CA SER A 256 8.67 -26.98 14.59
C SER A 256 10.01 -26.51 15.18
N LEU A 257 10.92 -25.96 14.37
CA LEU A 257 12.19 -25.41 14.86
C LEU A 257 12.03 -24.02 15.49
N TYR A 258 10.93 -23.32 15.23
CA TYR A 258 10.80 -21.89 15.55
C TYR A 258 9.54 -21.55 16.35
N ASP A 259 8.40 -22.14 15.99
CA ASP A 259 7.13 -21.85 16.66
C ASP A 259 7.17 -22.32 18.13
N GLY A 260 6.58 -21.55 19.06
CA GLY A 260 6.61 -21.84 20.50
C GLY A 260 7.86 -21.37 21.26
N LYS A 261 8.87 -20.81 20.58
CA LYS A 261 10.06 -20.24 21.24
C LYS A 261 9.81 -18.83 21.74
N VAL A 262 10.19 -18.57 22.99
CA VAL A 262 10.10 -17.24 23.61
C VAL A 262 11.43 -16.50 23.48
N PHE A 263 11.36 -15.23 23.11
CA PHE A 263 12.51 -14.36 22.91
C PHE A 263 12.39 -13.10 23.78
N SER A 264 13.50 -12.66 24.36
CA SER A 264 13.56 -11.50 25.26
C SER A 264 14.49 -10.39 24.76
N LYS A 265 15.19 -10.64 23.64
CA LYS A 265 16.19 -9.75 23.04
C LYS A 265 16.06 -9.78 21.52
N ILE A 266 16.35 -8.65 20.88
CA ILE A 266 16.36 -8.52 19.43
C ILE A 266 17.75 -8.07 18.94
N ILE A 267 18.25 -8.73 17.90
CA ILE A 267 19.44 -8.33 17.15
C ILE A 267 19.01 -7.94 15.74
N CYS A 268 19.27 -6.71 15.32
CA CYS A 268 18.86 -6.21 14.01
C CYS A 268 20.03 -6.31 13.00
N PHE A 269 19.78 -6.93 11.85
CA PHE A 269 20.75 -7.04 10.76
C PHE A 269 20.40 -6.06 9.65
N VAL A 270 21.29 -5.11 9.34
CA VAL A 270 20.98 -3.97 8.46
C VAL A 270 21.81 -3.98 7.19
N GLY A 271 21.24 -3.45 6.11
CA GLY A 271 21.91 -3.40 4.80
C GLY A 271 22.04 -2.00 4.23
N LYS A 272 22.26 -1.93 2.92
CA LYS A 272 22.54 -0.67 2.21
C LYS A 272 21.40 0.34 2.18
N ASP A 273 20.15 -0.09 2.35
CA ASP A 273 19.02 0.83 2.44
C ASP A 273 18.87 1.34 3.88
N ILE A 274 19.65 2.38 4.20
CA ILE A 274 19.76 2.96 5.55
C ILE A 274 18.38 3.39 6.08
N PHE A 275 17.57 4.06 5.26
CA PHE A 275 16.26 4.56 5.68
C PHE A 275 15.28 3.42 5.95
N TYR A 276 15.26 2.38 5.11
CA TYR A 276 14.43 1.21 5.37
C TYR A 276 14.86 0.50 6.66
N SER A 277 16.16 0.23 6.82
CA SER A 277 16.69 -0.40 8.04
C SER A 277 16.38 0.42 9.30
N ALA A 278 16.54 1.75 9.24
CA ALA A 278 16.23 2.66 10.34
C ALA A 278 14.73 2.66 10.70
N SER A 279 13.85 2.63 9.69
CA SER A 279 12.40 2.60 9.89
C SER A 279 11.95 1.31 10.60
N VAL A 280 12.51 0.17 10.20
CA VAL A 280 12.26 -1.13 10.85
C VAL A 280 12.67 -1.10 12.32
N ILE A 281 13.86 -0.60 12.63
CA ILE A 281 14.35 -0.52 14.03
C ILE A 281 13.53 0.47 14.85
N THR A 282 13.13 1.59 14.25
CA THR A 282 12.29 2.61 14.90
C THR A 282 10.96 2.01 15.39
N VAL A 283 10.32 1.14 14.59
CA VAL A 283 9.11 0.43 15.01
C VAL A 283 9.36 -0.48 16.22
N LEU A 284 10.47 -1.22 16.23
CA LEU A 284 10.83 -2.08 17.37
C LEU A 284 11.02 -1.24 18.65
N LEU A 285 11.71 -0.12 18.55
CA LEU A 285 11.96 0.78 19.68
C LEU A 285 10.67 1.48 20.15
N ALA A 286 9.80 1.91 19.23
CA ALA A 286 8.50 2.51 19.55
C ALA A 286 7.59 1.54 20.31
N LYS A 287 7.67 0.24 19.98
CA LYS A 287 7.01 -0.84 20.72
C LYS A 287 7.77 -1.30 21.98
N GLN A 288 8.77 -0.53 22.42
CA GLN A 288 9.59 -0.77 23.60
C GLN A 288 10.27 -2.15 23.59
N LYS A 289 10.66 -2.65 22.42
CA LYS A 289 11.35 -3.93 22.29
C LYS A 289 12.82 -3.80 22.64
N ASN A 290 13.33 -4.84 23.28
CA ASN A 290 14.70 -4.90 23.77
C ASN A 290 15.69 -5.19 22.63
N VAL A 291 15.99 -4.16 21.83
CA VAL A 291 17.02 -4.22 20.78
C VAL A 291 18.40 -4.11 21.43
N VAL A 292 19.18 -5.19 21.35
CA VAL A 292 20.47 -5.33 22.06
C VAL A 292 21.69 -5.17 21.15
N ALA A 293 21.51 -5.18 19.83
CA ALA A 293 22.58 -4.91 18.87
C ALA A 293 22.03 -4.55 17.48
N ILE A 294 22.78 -3.71 16.76
CA ILE A 294 22.59 -3.42 15.33
C ILE A 294 23.85 -3.87 14.60
N VAL A 295 23.68 -4.71 13.58
CA VAL A 295 24.77 -5.44 12.93
C VAL A 295 24.73 -5.25 11.43
N GLY A 296 25.83 -4.79 10.83
CA GLY A 296 25.96 -4.63 9.38
C GLY A 296 26.99 -3.58 9.00
N GLU A 297 27.37 -3.54 7.72
CA GLU A 297 28.36 -2.57 7.22
C GLU A 297 27.90 -1.12 7.38
N THR A 298 26.58 -0.88 7.35
CA THR A 298 25.92 0.43 7.47
C THR A 298 25.34 0.67 8.85
N ALA A 299 25.65 -0.17 9.85
CA ALA A 299 25.02 -0.14 11.16
C ALA A 299 25.21 1.19 11.90
N ASP A 300 26.33 1.88 11.69
CA ASP A 300 26.60 3.21 12.24
C ASP A 300 25.80 4.32 11.58
N LEU A 301 25.60 4.24 10.26
CA LEU A 301 24.74 5.17 9.54
C LEU A 301 23.28 5.01 9.97
N VAL A 302 22.82 3.76 10.09
CA VAL A 302 21.49 3.45 10.61
C VAL A 302 21.32 3.92 12.06
N TRP A 303 22.34 3.70 12.91
CA TRP A 303 22.35 4.21 14.28
C TRP A 303 22.26 5.74 14.33
N THR A 304 23.02 6.42 13.48
CA THR A 304 23.01 7.89 13.38
C THR A 304 21.60 8.40 13.04
N GLU A 305 20.91 7.73 12.12
CA GLU A 305 19.54 8.07 11.72
C GLU A 305 18.53 7.95 12.88
N ILE A 306 18.62 6.89 13.69
CA ILE A 306 17.63 6.64 14.76
C ILE A 306 17.99 7.28 16.11
N SER A 307 19.28 7.55 16.36
CA SER A 307 19.76 8.03 17.66
C SER A 307 19.44 9.49 17.96
N ALA A 308 19.15 10.30 16.94
CA ALA A 308 18.77 11.71 17.09
C ALA A 308 17.53 11.92 17.99
N GLY A 309 16.69 10.88 18.16
CA GLY A 309 15.51 10.90 19.04
C GLY A 309 15.62 10.09 20.34
N LEU A 310 16.71 9.36 20.58
CA LEU A 310 16.82 8.42 21.71
C LEU A 310 17.64 9.02 22.87
N LYS A 311 16.94 9.38 23.95
CA LYS A 311 17.60 9.80 25.20
C LYS A 311 17.97 8.56 26.02
N ASN A 312 19.28 8.27 26.13
CA ASN A 312 19.92 7.41 27.14
C ASN A 312 20.08 5.89 26.89
N ASN A 313 19.68 5.34 25.74
CA ASN A 313 19.99 3.93 25.42
C ASN A 313 21.17 3.84 24.44
N ILE A 314 22.28 3.23 24.86
CA ILE A 314 23.42 2.92 23.99
C ILE A 314 23.21 1.49 23.47
N ILE A 315 22.78 1.36 22.22
CA ILE A 315 22.69 0.06 21.54
C ILE A 315 24.04 -0.22 20.88
N PRO A 316 24.68 -1.38 21.14
CA PRO A 316 25.89 -1.81 20.44
C PRO A 316 25.74 -1.81 18.92
N VAL A 317 26.73 -1.27 18.21
CA VAL A 317 26.77 -1.15 16.74
C VAL A 317 27.97 -1.94 16.21
N ILE A 318 27.71 -3.05 15.52
CA ILE A 318 28.73 -3.96 15.00
C ILE A 318 28.87 -3.76 13.49
N ARG A 319 29.99 -3.15 13.08
CA ARG A 319 30.26 -2.74 11.69
C ARG A 319 30.94 -3.84 10.87
N LYS A 320 30.30 -5.00 10.74
CA LYS A 320 30.90 -6.18 10.10
C LYS A 320 29.97 -6.83 9.09
N ARG A 321 30.51 -7.01 7.87
CA ARG A 321 29.91 -7.79 6.77
C ARG A 321 29.76 -9.28 7.06
N ARG A 322 30.68 -9.84 7.83
CA ARG A 322 30.69 -11.24 8.24
C ARG A 322 30.74 -11.25 9.75
N PHE A 323 29.65 -10.82 10.37
CA PHE A 323 29.59 -10.67 11.83
C PHE A 323 29.87 -11.99 12.56
N TRP A 324 29.67 -13.15 11.93
CA TRP A 324 30.02 -14.45 12.48
C TRP A 324 31.54 -14.69 12.61
N GLU A 325 32.37 -13.88 11.94
CA GLU A 325 33.82 -13.86 12.09
C GLU A 325 34.28 -12.86 13.17
N ASP A 326 33.34 -12.12 13.78
CA ASP A 326 33.64 -11.05 14.72
C ASP A 326 33.63 -11.54 16.18
N SER A 327 34.70 -11.25 16.91
CA SER A 327 34.84 -11.68 18.30
C SER A 327 33.84 -10.98 19.24
N GLU A 328 33.50 -9.72 18.99
CA GLU A 328 32.54 -8.97 19.81
C GLU A 328 31.13 -9.53 19.62
N PHE A 329 30.74 -9.81 18.37
CA PHE A 329 29.48 -10.51 18.09
C PHE A 329 29.43 -11.90 18.75
N ASN A 330 30.52 -12.67 18.70
CA ASN A 330 30.58 -13.99 19.32
C ASN A 330 30.53 -13.95 20.87
N THR A 331 30.80 -12.80 21.49
CA THR A 331 30.56 -12.61 22.93
C THR A 331 29.11 -12.27 23.28
N LEU A 332 28.27 -11.94 22.30
CA LEU A 332 26.85 -11.71 22.54
C LEU A 332 26.17 -13.01 22.96
N TYR A 333 25.47 -12.97 24.08
CA TYR A 333 24.74 -14.12 24.59
C TYR A 333 23.43 -14.30 23.79
N PHE A 334 23.43 -15.24 22.83
CA PHE A 334 22.29 -15.53 21.94
C PHE A 334 21.10 -16.22 22.61
N SER A 335 21.18 -16.58 23.90
CA SER A 335 20.05 -17.22 24.57
C SER A 335 18.81 -16.34 24.49
N ASN A 336 17.69 -16.89 24.03
CA ASN A 336 16.42 -16.18 23.90
C ASN A 336 16.52 -14.89 23.06
N ALA A 337 17.45 -14.83 22.10
CA ALA A 337 17.58 -13.73 21.15
C ALA A 337 16.88 -14.08 19.83
N LEU A 338 16.17 -13.09 19.28
CA LEU A 338 15.60 -13.12 17.94
C LEU A 338 16.42 -12.23 17.01
N GLY A 339 16.87 -12.77 15.90
CA GLY A 339 17.40 -11.98 14.81
C GLY A 339 16.26 -11.37 13.97
N VAL A 340 16.38 -10.10 13.61
CA VAL A 340 15.48 -9.44 12.66
C VAL A 340 16.31 -8.93 11.49
N ASN A 341 16.09 -9.49 10.31
CA ASN A 341 16.75 -9.04 9.09
C ASN A 341 16.01 -7.82 8.49
N CYS A 342 16.68 -6.68 8.51
CA CYS A 342 16.21 -5.38 8.04
C CYS A 342 16.86 -5.00 6.70
N GLY A 343 17.05 -5.97 5.80
CA GLY A 343 17.66 -5.76 4.48
C GLY A 343 19.14 -6.09 4.38
N TYR A 344 19.68 -6.93 5.26
CA TYR A 344 21.07 -7.38 5.23
C TYR A 344 21.46 -7.99 3.87
N ASP A 345 22.55 -7.51 3.28
CA ASP A 345 22.94 -7.80 1.90
C ASP A 345 23.66 -9.15 1.70
N TYR A 346 23.96 -9.87 2.78
CA TYR A 346 24.84 -11.04 2.75
C TYR A 346 24.15 -12.30 3.25
N ILE A 347 24.52 -13.42 2.63
CA ILE A 347 24.02 -14.74 3.03
C ILE A 347 24.59 -15.08 4.42
N ILE A 348 23.69 -15.28 5.38
CA ILE A 348 24.04 -15.71 6.73
C ILE A 348 24.24 -17.24 6.71
N PRO A 349 25.39 -17.77 7.18
CA PRO A 349 25.66 -19.21 7.16
C PRO A 349 24.67 -20.04 8.00
N GLU A 350 24.43 -21.28 7.57
CA GLU A 350 23.56 -22.24 8.28
C GLU A 350 23.98 -22.44 9.75
N LEU A 351 25.28 -22.41 10.04
CA LEU A 351 25.80 -22.51 11.42
C LEU A 351 25.25 -21.41 12.33
N VAL A 352 25.07 -20.19 11.82
CA VAL A 352 24.51 -19.06 12.57
C VAL A 352 23.00 -19.21 12.70
N LEU A 353 22.32 -19.57 11.61
CA LEU A 353 20.86 -19.76 11.60
C LEU A 353 20.41 -20.91 12.52
N SER A 354 21.30 -21.87 12.78
CA SER A 354 21.06 -22.98 13.70
C SER A 354 21.09 -22.56 15.18
N SER A 355 21.85 -21.52 15.52
CA SER A 355 22.03 -21.04 16.89
C SER A 355 21.24 -19.77 17.21
N LEU A 356 20.90 -18.98 16.20
CA LEU A 356 20.14 -17.75 16.29
C LEU A 356 18.95 -17.81 15.32
N PRO A 357 17.71 -17.97 15.82
CA PRO A 357 16.51 -17.82 14.99
C PRO A 357 16.44 -16.41 14.41
N ILE A 358 16.29 -16.29 13.09
CA ILE A 358 16.21 -15.00 12.41
C ILE A 358 14.92 -14.94 11.59
N ILE A 359 14.13 -13.89 11.75
CA ILE A 359 13.04 -13.55 10.83
C ILE A 359 13.55 -12.57 9.77
N ASN A 360 13.04 -12.72 8.56
CA ASN A 360 13.26 -11.80 7.46
C ASN A 360 11.95 -11.15 7.05
N ILE A 361 12.01 -9.84 6.81
CA ILE A 361 10.88 -9.06 6.34
C ILE A 361 11.17 -8.72 4.87
N HIS A 362 10.71 -9.59 3.99
CA HIS A 362 11.03 -9.57 2.56
C HIS A 362 9.97 -8.77 1.79
N PRO A 363 10.36 -7.78 0.97
CA PRO A 363 9.42 -6.89 0.25
C PRO A 363 8.79 -7.53 -1.00
N ALA A 364 8.42 -8.81 -0.95
CA ALA A 364 7.72 -9.51 -2.02
C ALA A 364 6.64 -10.45 -1.48
N ALA A 365 5.73 -10.89 -2.35
CA ALA A 365 4.72 -11.90 -2.05
C ALA A 365 5.29 -13.32 -2.22
N LEU A 366 6.10 -13.78 -1.25
CA LEU A 366 6.69 -15.12 -1.29
C LEU A 366 5.60 -16.22 -1.39
N PRO A 367 5.81 -17.31 -2.14
CA PRO A 367 7.08 -17.77 -2.71
C PRO A 367 7.43 -17.17 -4.08
N LEU A 368 6.69 -16.15 -4.55
CA LEU A 368 6.94 -15.52 -5.85
C LEU A 368 8.04 -14.47 -5.74
N ASN A 369 8.80 -14.34 -6.82
CA ASN A 369 9.88 -13.37 -7.02
C ASN A 369 10.95 -13.38 -5.92
N ARG A 370 11.32 -14.57 -5.40
CA ARG A 370 12.41 -14.71 -4.44
C ARG A 370 13.71 -14.15 -5.00
N GLY A 371 14.62 -13.77 -4.10
CA GLY A 371 15.94 -13.30 -4.49
C GLY A 371 15.95 -11.80 -4.80
N CYS A 372 16.50 -11.42 -5.94
CA CYS A 372 16.85 -10.01 -6.20
C CYS A 372 15.84 -9.31 -7.11
N HIS A 373 15.64 -8.00 -6.87
CA HIS A 373 14.81 -7.12 -7.71
C HIS A 373 13.36 -7.59 -7.87
N HIS A 374 12.73 -7.99 -6.76
CA HIS A 374 11.34 -8.46 -6.72
C HIS A 374 10.34 -7.56 -7.47
N SER A 375 10.50 -6.22 -7.40
CA SER A 375 9.57 -5.28 -8.03
C SER A 375 9.72 -5.23 -9.55
N PHE A 376 10.93 -5.43 -10.07
CA PHE A 376 11.17 -5.61 -11.51
C PHE A 376 10.48 -6.90 -11.99
N TRP A 377 10.74 -8.01 -11.29
CA TRP A 377 10.23 -9.31 -11.72
C TRP A 377 8.72 -9.42 -11.58
N GLY A 378 8.10 -8.85 -10.55
CA GLY A 378 6.64 -8.90 -10.45
C GLY A 378 5.93 -8.17 -11.59
N ILE A 379 6.53 -7.11 -12.13
CA ILE A 379 6.03 -6.43 -13.34
C ILE A 379 6.18 -7.33 -14.58
N ILE A 380 7.36 -7.91 -14.78
CA ILE A 380 7.69 -8.70 -15.98
C ILE A 380 6.93 -10.04 -15.99
N ASP A 381 6.88 -10.71 -14.85
CA ASP A 381 6.28 -12.03 -14.67
C ASP A 381 4.77 -11.94 -14.38
N LYS A 382 4.23 -10.73 -14.20
CA LYS A 382 2.81 -10.47 -13.89
C LYS A 382 2.34 -11.17 -12.62
N THR A 383 3.18 -11.14 -11.59
CA THR A 383 2.90 -11.76 -10.29
C THR A 383 2.49 -10.71 -9.25
N PRO A 384 1.71 -11.10 -8.22
CA PRO A 384 1.38 -10.20 -7.12
C PRO A 384 2.62 -9.63 -6.43
N PHE A 385 2.49 -8.39 -5.95
CA PHE A 385 3.47 -7.76 -5.08
C PHE A 385 3.03 -7.89 -3.62
N GLY A 386 3.89 -7.49 -2.69
CA GLY A 386 3.54 -7.55 -1.29
C GLY A 386 4.74 -7.44 -0.36
N ALA A 387 4.51 -7.83 0.89
CA ALA A 387 5.51 -8.00 1.91
C ALA A 387 5.27 -9.34 2.61
N THR A 388 6.36 -10.04 2.96
CA THR A 388 6.29 -11.31 3.66
C THR A 388 7.21 -11.28 4.87
N LEU A 389 6.65 -11.64 6.03
CA LEU A 389 7.39 -11.93 7.24
C LEU A 389 7.60 -13.45 7.34
N HIS A 390 8.85 -13.91 7.32
CA HIS A 390 9.14 -15.35 7.33
C HIS A 390 10.41 -15.69 8.11
N TRP A 391 10.52 -16.92 8.58
CA TRP A 391 11.75 -17.43 9.19
C TRP A 391 12.85 -17.57 8.13
N MET A 392 14.10 -17.25 8.47
CA MET A 392 15.25 -17.49 7.61
C MET A 392 15.70 -18.94 7.71
N THR A 393 16.14 -19.48 6.57
CA THR A 393 16.74 -20.80 6.45
C THR A 393 18.02 -20.70 5.65
N LYS A 394 18.77 -21.79 5.53
CA LYS A 394 19.94 -21.83 4.64
C LYS A 394 19.58 -21.47 3.19
N GLU A 395 18.35 -21.76 2.78
CA GLU A 395 17.83 -21.42 1.46
C GLU A 395 17.23 -20.01 1.45
N LEU A 396 17.59 -19.23 0.43
CA LEU A 396 17.18 -17.83 0.27
C LEU A 396 15.66 -17.69 0.11
N ASP A 397 15.05 -16.94 1.03
CA ASP A 397 13.62 -16.58 1.01
C ASP A 397 12.66 -17.79 0.97
N GLN A 398 13.08 -18.97 1.48
CA GLN A 398 12.27 -20.21 1.45
C GLN A 398 11.68 -20.63 2.79
N GLY A 399 11.97 -19.93 3.87
CA GLY A 399 11.52 -20.37 5.18
C GLY A 399 10.04 -20.16 5.43
N PRO A 400 9.48 -20.82 6.47
CA PRO A 400 8.06 -20.71 6.79
C PRO A 400 7.59 -19.27 6.97
N ILE A 401 6.47 -18.94 6.34
CA ILE A 401 5.83 -17.62 6.40
C ILE A 401 5.04 -17.50 7.70
N ILE A 402 5.31 -16.44 8.46
CA ILE A 402 4.55 -16.06 9.65
C ILE A 402 3.32 -15.26 9.22
N SER A 403 3.51 -14.26 8.36
CA SER A 403 2.44 -13.42 7.84
C SER A 403 2.81 -12.77 6.51
N GLN A 404 1.81 -12.39 5.73
CA GLN A 404 1.99 -11.82 4.40
C GLN A 404 0.83 -10.88 4.05
N ILE A 405 1.16 -9.75 3.42
CA ILE A 405 0.21 -8.85 2.79
C ILE A 405 0.57 -8.77 1.31
N THR A 406 -0.42 -8.90 0.43
CA THR A 406 -0.23 -8.81 -1.02
C THR A 406 -1.05 -7.68 -1.64
N PHE A 407 -0.61 -7.21 -2.81
CA PHE A 407 -1.35 -6.27 -3.65
C PHE A 407 -1.07 -6.55 -5.13
N CYS A 408 -2.04 -6.20 -5.98
CA CYS A 408 -1.91 -6.38 -7.41
C CYS A 408 -1.35 -5.14 -8.12
N ASP A 409 -0.73 -5.40 -9.26
CA ASP A 409 -0.42 -4.40 -10.28
C ASP A 409 -1.70 -3.82 -10.88
N ASP A 410 -1.77 -2.50 -11.03
CA ASP A 410 -2.81 -1.81 -11.79
C ASP A 410 -2.44 -1.67 -13.29
N GLY A 411 -1.21 -2.06 -13.64
CA GLY A 411 -0.65 -1.97 -14.98
C GLY A 411 0.23 -0.73 -15.21
N PHE A 412 0.22 0.23 -14.29
CA PHE A 412 0.85 1.54 -14.47
C PHE A 412 1.91 1.85 -13.41
N ILE A 413 1.81 1.23 -12.23
CA ILE A 413 2.75 1.43 -11.14
C ILE A 413 4.19 1.03 -11.52
N SER A 414 5.15 1.86 -11.12
CA SER A 414 6.58 1.62 -11.37
C SER A 414 7.22 0.72 -10.32
N ALA A 415 8.36 0.11 -10.69
CA ALA A 415 9.13 -0.73 -9.76
C ALA A 415 9.61 0.03 -8.52
N GLY A 416 9.83 1.34 -8.63
CA GLY A 416 10.16 2.22 -7.50
C GLY A 416 8.98 2.39 -6.52
N GLU A 417 7.79 2.67 -7.05
CA GLU A 417 6.56 2.81 -6.26
C GLU A 417 6.15 1.49 -5.59
N ILE A 418 6.28 0.37 -6.32
CA ILE A 418 6.09 -0.97 -5.77
C ILE A 418 7.05 -1.21 -4.60
N GLN A 419 8.34 -0.89 -4.78
CA GLN A 419 9.35 -1.08 -3.73
C GLN A 419 9.04 -0.27 -2.47
N GLU A 420 8.63 0.99 -2.62
CA GLU A 420 8.25 1.86 -1.51
C GLU A 420 7.03 1.32 -0.77
N LYS A 421 5.99 0.94 -1.51
CA LYS A 421 4.78 0.34 -0.95
C LYS A 421 5.07 -0.99 -0.24
N SER A 422 5.83 -1.88 -0.86
CA SER A 422 6.25 -3.15 -0.24
C SER A 422 7.08 -2.93 1.04
N ASN A 423 8.00 -1.96 1.05
CA ASN A 423 8.77 -1.63 2.25
C ASN A 423 7.88 -1.11 3.39
N GLN A 424 6.85 -0.32 3.08
CA GLN A 424 5.89 0.13 4.08
C GLN A 424 5.11 -1.06 4.66
N LEU A 425 4.61 -1.96 3.81
CA LEU A 425 3.92 -3.17 4.25
C LEU A 425 4.81 -4.09 5.09
N CYS A 426 6.11 -4.16 4.80
CA CYS A 426 7.09 -4.87 5.63
C CYS A 426 7.11 -4.32 7.07
N ILE A 427 7.14 -3.00 7.22
CA ILE A 427 7.17 -2.33 8.53
C ILE A 427 5.86 -2.57 9.29
N GLU A 428 4.72 -2.50 8.60
CA GLU A 428 3.40 -2.78 9.16
C GLU A 428 3.29 -4.24 9.68
N LEU A 429 3.70 -5.22 8.86
CA LEU A 429 3.72 -6.63 9.25
C LEU A 429 4.59 -6.89 10.48
N LEU A 430 5.77 -6.27 10.56
CA LEU A 430 6.62 -6.42 11.74
C LEU A 430 5.94 -5.82 12.98
N ALA A 431 5.38 -4.63 12.86
CA ALA A 431 4.72 -3.93 13.98
C ALA A 431 3.54 -4.75 14.54
N GLU A 432 2.80 -5.41 13.66
CA GLU A 432 1.66 -6.26 14.00
C GLU A 432 2.10 -7.55 14.71
N HIS A 433 3.11 -8.25 14.18
CA HIS A 433 3.41 -9.60 14.62
C HIS A 433 4.56 -9.74 15.62
N ILE A 434 5.39 -8.70 15.83
CA ILE A 434 6.59 -8.83 16.68
C ILE A 434 6.27 -9.28 18.11
N ASP A 435 5.14 -8.85 18.68
CA ASP A 435 4.73 -9.25 20.04
C ASP A 435 4.50 -10.78 20.10
N SER A 436 3.63 -11.29 19.23
CA SER A 436 3.33 -12.72 19.14
C SER A 436 4.56 -13.59 18.84
N ILE A 437 5.53 -13.07 18.07
CA ILE A 437 6.78 -13.79 17.77
C ILE A 437 7.66 -13.87 19.02
N LEU A 438 7.80 -12.77 19.75
CA LEU A 438 8.60 -12.74 20.98
C LEU A 438 7.99 -13.64 22.06
N ASP A 439 6.66 -13.69 22.15
CA ASP A 439 5.94 -14.49 23.14
C ASP A 439 5.81 -15.98 22.73
N GLY A 440 6.29 -16.36 21.54
CA GLY A 440 6.24 -17.73 21.03
C GLY A 440 4.86 -18.17 20.53
N GLU A 441 3.93 -17.24 20.36
CA GLU A 441 2.55 -17.48 19.94
C GLU A 441 2.38 -17.46 18.41
N SER A 442 3.40 -17.02 17.67
CA SER A 442 3.36 -17.00 16.21
C SER A 442 3.30 -18.41 15.62
N ILE A 443 2.41 -18.60 14.64
CA ILE A 443 2.30 -19.85 13.88
C ILE A 443 2.80 -19.57 12.46
N SER A 444 3.74 -20.39 11.97
CA SER A 444 4.28 -20.25 10.63
C SER A 444 3.83 -21.39 9.70
N LYS A 445 3.82 -21.13 8.40
CA LYS A 445 3.42 -22.09 7.36
C LYS A 445 4.51 -22.25 6.32
N SER A 446 4.84 -23.49 5.97
CA SER A 446 5.78 -23.77 4.89
C SER A 446 5.32 -23.17 3.57
N GLN A 447 6.27 -22.68 2.78
CA GLN A 447 5.99 -22.12 1.47
C GLN A 447 5.68 -23.23 0.44
N SER A 448 4.78 -22.92 -0.49
CA SER A 448 4.55 -23.72 -1.69
C SER A 448 5.64 -23.48 -2.75
N LEU A 449 5.52 -24.13 -3.91
CA LEU A 449 6.41 -23.90 -5.05
C LEU A 449 6.28 -22.46 -5.57
N GLY A 450 7.40 -21.78 -5.81
CA GLY A 450 7.40 -20.42 -6.37
C GLY A 450 8.58 -20.13 -7.28
N THR A 451 8.82 -18.85 -7.53
CA THR A 451 9.82 -18.36 -8.49
C THR A 451 11.02 -17.73 -7.78
N TYR A 452 12.18 -17.78 -8.42
CA TYR A 452 13.42 -17.20 -7.91
C TYR A 452 14.16 -16.53 -9.05
N HIS A 453 14.71 -15.34 -8.77
CA HIS A 453 15.51 -14.60 -9.74
C HIS A 453 16.87 -14.18 -9.20
N SER A 454 17.90 -14.41 -10.01
CA SER A 454 19.27 -14.05 -9.69
C SER A 454 19.64 -12.63 -10.15
N LYS A 455 20.67 -12.04 -9.54
CA LYS A 455 21.25 -10.75 -10.02
C LYS A 455 21.76 -10.81 -11.46
N LYS A 456 22.00 -11.99 -12.04
CA LYS A 456 22.47 -12.12 -13.43
C LYS A 456 21.31 -12.04 -14.43
N GLU A 457 20.15 -12.58 -14.07
CA GLU A 457 18.98 -12.61 -14.95
C GLU A 457 18.43 -11.22 -15.24
N ILE A 458 18.52 -10.28 -14.30
CA ILE A 458 18.00 -8.93 -14.53
C ILE A 458 18.73 -8.21 -15.67
N ILE A 459 20.04 -8.41 -15.83
CA ILE A 459 20.81 -7.79 -16.92
C ILE A 459 20.31 -8.31 -18.27
N ALA A 460 20.05 -9.62 -18.36
CA ALA A 460 19.51 -10.21 -19.57
C ALA A 460 18.07 -9.73 -19.84
N ALA A 461 17.21 -9.72 -18.83
CA ALA A 461 15.81 -9.31 -18.96
C ALA A 461 15.64 -7.81 -19.21
N SER A 462 16.62 -6.98 -18.83
CA SER A 462 16.65 -5.54 -19.11
C SER A 462 17.45 -5.18 -20.36
N THR A 463 17.84 -6.13 -21.22
CA THR A 463 18.58 -5.85 -22.46
C THR A 463 17.75 -6.19 -23.71
N LEU A 464 17.53 -5.20 -24.58
CA LEU A 464 16.90 -5.34 -25.89
C LEU A 464 17.96 -5.38 -27.00
N CYS A 465 17.92 -6.41 -27.84
CA CYS A 465 18.78 -6.52 -29.03
C CYS A 465 18.08 -5.90 -30.24
N SER A 466 18.80 -5.12 -31.06
CA SER A 466 18.24 -4.38 -32.21
C SER A 466 17.62 -5.26 -33.31
N ASN A 467 17.87 -6.56 -33.29
CA ASN A 467 17.31 -7.54 -34.22
C ASN A 467 16.04 -8.25 -33.69
N LYS A 468 15.57 -7.92 -32.48
CA LYS A 468 14.37 -8.51 -31.89
C LYS A 468 13.20 -7.53 -31.92
N THR A 469 12.05 -8.01 -32.39
CA THR A 469 10.77 -7.31 -32.27
C THR A 469 10.16 -7.61 -30.90
N VAL A 470 9.64 -6.58 -30.22
CA VAL A 470 8.90 -6.70 -28.95
C VAL A 470 7.54 -6.00 -29.06
N SER A 471 6.56 -6.38 -28.24
CA SER A 471 5.28 -5.68 -28.18
C SER A 471 5.42 -4.31 -27.50
N VAL A 472 4.50 -3.40 -27.81
CA VAL A 472 4.42 -2.10 -27.13
C VAL A 472 4.14 -2.29 -25.64
N ASP A 473 3.25 -3.23 -25.29
CA ASP A 473 2.92 -3.55 -23.90
C ASP A 473 4.15 -4.02 -23.12
N TYR A 474 4.96 -4.91 -23.70
CA TYR A 474 6.19 -5.38 -23.06
C TYR A 474 7.21 -4.26 -22.91
N LEU A 475 7.35 -3.38 -23.91
CA LEU A 475 8.25 -2.23 -23.82
C LEU A 475 7.79 -1.27 -22.71
N PHE A 476 6.48 -1.04 -22.60
CA PHE A 476 5.89 -0.23 -21.52
C PHE A 476 6.17 -0.85 -20.15
N ASP A 477 5.94 -2.16 -20.00
CA ASP A 477 6.26 -2.92 -18.79
C ASP A 477 7.75 -2.85 -18.44
N LEU A 478 8.63 -2.99 -19.42
CA LEU A 478 10.07 -2.88 -19.21
C LEU A 478 10.45 -1.47 -18.72
N CYS A 479 9.87 -0.42 -19.31
CA CYS A 479 10.10 0.97 -18.89
C CYS A 479 9.73 1.20 -17.42
N ARG A 480 8.58 0.70 -16.96
CA ARG A 480 8.19 0.82 -15.54
C ARG A 480 8.97 -0.13 -14.63
N ALA A 481 9.35 -1.31 -15.09
CA ALA A 481 10.14 -2.28 -14.33
C ALA A 481 11.55 -1.77 -14.01
N VAL A 482 12.18 -1.03 -14.94
CA VAL A 482 13.50 -0.42 -14.70
C VAL A 482 13.40 0.96 -14.03
N ASN A 483 12.21 1.51 -13.85
CA ASN A 483 12.02 2.79 -13.20
C ASN A 483 12.09 2.64 -11.68
N ASN A 484 13.32 2.51 -11.17
CA ASN A 484 13.66 2.48 -9.75
C ASN A 484 15.08 3.06 -9.57
N LYS A 485 15.27 4.05 -8.68
CA LYS A 485 16.57 4.61 -8.25
C LYS A 485 17.70 4.57 -9.31
N LYS A 486 17.61 5.39 -10.38
CA LYS A 486 18.63 5.57 -11.44
C LYS A 486 18.89 4.37 -12.37
N ASN A 487 18.05 3.33 -12.32
CA ASN A 487 18.12 2.19 -13.22
C ASN A 487 17.58 2.52 -14.62
N GLY A 488 17.82 1.62 -15.57
CA GLY A 488 17.43 1.75 -16.97
C GLY A 488 17.55 0.42 -17.68
N PHE A 489 17.04 0.34 -18.91
CA PHE A 489 17.21 -0.84 -19.77
C PHE A 489 18.28 -0.57 -20.83
N ILE A 490 18.91 -1.63 -21.34
CA ILE A 490 19.99 -1.54 -22.32
C ILE A 490 19.43 -1.82 -23.71
N ILE A 491 19.81 -1.02 -24.71
CA ILE A 491 19.66 -1.36 -26.12
C ILE A 491 21.04 -1.74 -26.67
N GLU A 492 21.15 -2.91 -27.28
CA GLU A 492 22.34 -3.35 -28.00
C GLU A 492 22.13 -3.26 -29.50
N LYS A 493 22.99 -2.51 -30.19
CA LYS A 493 22.96 -2.32 -31.65
C LYS A 493 24.38 -2.35 -32.20
N ASP A 494 24.64 -3.24 -33.16
CA ASP A 494 25.92 -3.39 -33.86
C ASP A 494 27.13 -3.52 -32.91
N GLY A 495 26.98 -4.31 -31.83
CA GLY A 495 28.01 -4.53 -30.81
C GLY A 495 28.21 -3.37 -29.82
N ARG A 496 27.40 -2.31 -29.90
CA ARG A 496 27.40 -1.17 -28.96
C ARG A 496 26.20 -1.24 -28.03
N LYS A 497 26.39 -0.85 -26.76
CA LYS A 497 25.36 -0.84 -25.71
C LYS A 497 24.99 0.59 -25.32
N PHE A 498 23.69 0.86 -25.26
CA PHE A 498 23.12 2.15 -24.89
C PHE A 498 22.23 1.95 -23.67
N LEU A 499 22.51 2.64 -22.56
CA LEU A 499 21.65 2.63 -21.39
C LEU A 499 20.54 3.67 -21.56
N ILE A 500 19.30 3.21 -21.58
CA ILE A 500 18.10 4.04 -21.66
C ILE A 500 17.57 4.23 -20.24
N LYS A 501 17.61 5.47 -19.77
CA LYS A 501 17.03 5.87 -18.48
C LYS A 501 15.72 6.58 -18.73
N ILE A 502 14.69 6.14 -18.02
CA ILE A 502 13.38 6.78 -18.03
C ILE A 502 13.40 7.81 -16.89
N GLU A 503 13.48 9.10 -17.24
CA GLU A 503 13.43 10.18 -16.23
C GLU A 503 12.01 10.38 -15.70
N LYS A 504 11.01 10.27 -16.58
CA LYS A 504 9.60 10.40 -16.25
C LYS A 504 8.77 9.62 -17.27
N MET A 505 7.76 8.88 -16.79
CA MET A 505 6.63 8.47 -17.62
C MET A 505 5.46 9.41 -17.36
N VAL A 506 4.85 9.90 -18.42
CA VAL A 506 3.72 10.82 -18.35
C VAL A 506 2.59 10.16 -19.10
N GLU A 507 1.49 9.89 -18.41
CA GLU A 507 0.25 9.53 -19.07
C GLU A 507 -0.21 10.72 -19.92
N LEU A 508 -0.33 10.50 -21.22
CA LEU A 508 -0.85 11.48 -22.15
C LEU A 508 -2.36 11.27 -22.21
N LEU A 509 -3.11 12.25 -21.71
CA LEU A 509 -4.56 12.24 -21.71
C LEU A 509 -5.15 12.68 -23.06
#